data_AF-A0A368FH50-F1
#
_entry.id   AF-A0A368FH50-F1
#
_cell.length_a   1.000
_cell.length_b   1.000
_cell.length_c   1.000
_cell.angle_alpha   90.00
_cell.angle_beta   90.00
_cell.angle_gamma   90.00
#
_symmetry.space_group_name_H-M   'P 1'
#
loop_
_entity.id
_entity.type
_entity.pdbx_description
1 polymer ?
#
loop_
_entity_poly.entity_id
_entity_poly.type
_entity_poly.pdbx_seq_one_letter_code
_entity_poly.pdbx_strand_id
1 'polypeptide(L)' 'GIHGIHDDVYLSLPVVLGSNGVTHVVKQNLNKHEVEQFHKSCQALLNVQNGLVI' A
#
# COMPACT_ATOMS: atom_id res chain seq x y z
N GLY A 1 2.27 -8.73 -4.56
CA GLY A 1 1.72 -7.47 -4.05
C GLY A 1 0.67 -7.68 -2.98
N ILE A 2 0.27 -6.62 -2.27
CA ILE A 2 -0.76 -6.66 -1.22
C ILE A 2 -2.09 -6.20 -1.81
N HIS A 3 -3.18 -6.93 -1.51
CA HIS A 3 -4.53 -6.64 -2.04
C HIS A 3 -4.60 -6.46 -3.58
N GLY A 4 -3.71 -7.09 -4.36
CA GLY A 4 -3.68 -6.97 -5.82
C GLY A 4 -2.91 -5.75 -6.36
N ILE A 5 -2.22 -4.99 -5.50
CA ILE A 5 -1.34 -3.88 -5.91
C ILE A 5 0.03 -4.43 -6.28
N HIS A 6 0.47 -4.19 -7.51
CA HIS A 6 1.77 -4.64 -8.02
C HIS A 6 2.73 -3.48 -8.29
N ASP A 7 2.25 -2.23 -8.23
CA ASP A 7 3.05 -1.03 -8.41
C ASP A 7 3.92 -0.71 -7.18
N ASP A 8 5.06 -0.07 -7.41
CA ASP A 8 5.98 0.37 -6.36
C ASP A 8 5.49 1.67 -5.71
N VAL A 9 4.49 1.53 -4.84
CA VAL A 9 3.85 2.62 -4.09
C VAL A 9 3.94 2.40 -2.58
N TYR A 10 4.02 3.49 -1.82
CA TYR A 10 3.99 3.45 -0.36
C TYR A 10 2.60 3.81 0.18
N LEU A 11 2.00 2.90 0.96
CA LEU A 11 0.69 3.04 1.61
C LEU A 11 0.77 2.56 3.06
N SER A 12 -0.09 3.11 3.92
CA SER A 12 -0.19 2.66 5.31
C SER A 12 -0.84 1.28 5.40
N LEU A 13 -0.18 0.36 6.10
CA LEU A 13 -0.67 -0.97 6.45
C LEU A 13 -0.34 -1.29 7.91
N PRO A 14 -1.12 -2.15 8.57
CA PRO A 14 -0.75 -2.70 9.87
C PRO A 14 0.49 -3.59 9.69
N VAL A 15 1.55 -3.24 10.42
CA VAL A 15 2.85 -3.90 10.33
C VAL A 15 3.39 -4.27 11.70
N VAL A 16 4.24 -5.29 11.74
CA VAL A 16 5.03 -5.63 12.92
C VAL A 16 6.39 -4.97 12.81
N LEU A 17 6.72 -4.14 13.80
CA LEU A 17 8.02 -3.47 13.91
C LEU A 17 8.98 -4.28 14.79
N GLY A 18 10.23 -4.39 14.36
CA GLY A 18 11.34 -4.93 15.13
C GLY A 18 12.54 -3.99 15.10
N SER A 19 13.69 -4.43 15.63
CA SER A 19 14.92 -3.64 15.64
C SER A 19 15.40 -3.19 14.25
N ASN A 20 15.01 -3.93 13.20
CA ASN A 20 15.39 -3.68 11.81
C ASN A 20 14.29 -2.96 11.02
N GLY A 21 13.28 -2.39 11.68
CA GLY A 21 12.15 -1.73 11.03
C GLY A 21 10.97 -2.67 10.77
N VAL A 22 10.35 -2.58 9.59
CA VAL A 22 9.18 -3.39 9.21
C VAL A 22 9.60 -4.83 8.98
N THR A 23 9.09 -5.75 9.81
CA THR A 23 9.41 -7.19 9.72
C THR A 23 8.33 -7.98 9.02
N HIS A 24 7.06 -7.61 9.23
CA HIS A 24 5.90 -8.31 8.69
C HIS A 24 4.78 -7.34 8.37
N VAL A 25 3.98 -7.68 7.36
CA VAL A 25 2.72 -7.00 7.04
C VAL A 25 1.57 -7.91 7.44
N VAL A 26 0.61 -7.37 8.19
CA VAL A 26 -0.59 -8.11 8.58
C VAL A 26 -1.61 -8.03 7.45
N LYS A 27 -2.03 -9.17 6.89
CA LYS A 27 -3.05 -9.22 5.83
C LYS A 27 -4.44 -9.02 6.41
N GLN A 28 -5.06 -7.87 6.13
CA GLN A 28 -6.41 -7.55 6.59
C GLN A 28 -7.46 -8.31 5.76
N ASN A 29 -8.59 -8.62 6.39
CA ASN A 29 -9.76 -9.14 5.69
C ASN A 29 -10.62 -7.97 5.20
N LEU A 30 -10.22 -7.37 4.08
CA LEU A 30 -10.97 -6.27 3.46
C LEU A 30 -12.13 -6.81 2.63
N ASN A 31 -13.27 -6.13 2.70
CA ASN A 31 -14.39 -6.36 1.80
C ASN A 31 -14.13 -5.71 0.43
N LYS A 32 -14.98 -6.01 -0.57
CA LYS A 32 -14.81 -5.50 -1.94
C LYS A 32 -14.75 -3.98 -2.02
N HIS A 33 -15.59 -3.29 -1.26
CA HIS A 33 -15.65 -1.84 -1.25
C HIS A 33 -14.37 -1.21 -0.63
N GLU A 34 -13.86 -1.80 0.44
CA GLU A 34 -12.60 -1.37 1.06
C GLU A 34 -11.40 -1.59 0.12
N VAL A 35 -11.36 -2.71 -0.60
CA VAL A 35 -10.32 -2.97 -1.61
C VAL A 35 -10.39 -1.93 -2.74
N GLU A 36 -11.59 -1.62 -3.23
CA GLU A 36 -11.77 -0.58 -4.25
C GLU A 36 -11.28 0.80 -3.79
N GLN A 37 -11.58 1.19 -2.55
CA GLN A 37 -11.08 2.45 -1.98
C GLN A 37 -9.56 2.43 -1.82
N PHE A 38 -9.01 1.31 -1.35
CA PHE A 38 -7.58 1.13 -1.17
C PHE A 38 -6.83 1.26 -2.51
N HIS A 39 -7.37 0.70 -3.59
CA HIS A 39 -6.85 0.87 -4.95
C HIS A 39 -6.92 2.31 -5.45
N LYS A 40 -7.99 3.05 -5.13
CA LYS A 40 -8.08 4.48 -5.49
C LYS A 40 -6.99 5.30 -4.80
N SER A 41 -6.76 5.07 -3.50
CA SER A 41 -5.66 5.73 -2.77
C SER A 41 -4.29 5.37 -3.35
N CYS A 42 -4.09 4.10 -3.71
CA CYS A 42 -2.88 3.62 -4.40
C CYS A 42 -2.61 4.41 -5.69
N GLN A 43 -3.61 4.48 -6.58
CA GLN A 43 -3.47 5.18 -7.86
C GLN A 43 -3.17 6.68 -7.67
N ALA A 44 -3.84 7.32 -6.71
CA ALA A 44 -3.61 8.73 -6.43
C ALA A 44 -2.16 9.01 -6.00
N LEU A 45 -1.61 8.20 -5.09
CA LEU A 45 -0.22 8.36 -4.64
C LEU A 45 0.79 8.00 -5.72
N LEU A 46 0.54 6.92 -6.47
CA LEU A 46 1.40 6.50 -7.57
C LEU A 46 1.49 7.58 -8.66
N ASN A 47 0.37 8.23 -9.00
CA ASN A 47 0.36 9.33 -9.97
C ASN A 47 1.23 10.50 -9.54
N VAL A 48 1.18 10.87 -8.26
CA VAL A 48 2.05 11.92 -7.70
C VAL A 48 3.51 11.48 -7.73
N GLN A 49 3.80 10.25 -7.28
CA GLN A 49 5.15 9.70 -7.25
C GLN A 49 5.78 9.62 -8.65
N ASN A 50 5.03 9.19 -9.66
CA ASN A 50 5.49 9.14 -11.05
C ASN A 50 5.71 10.53 -11.66
N GLY A 51 5.04 11.55 -11.13
CA GLY A 51 5.25 12.95 -11.53
C GLY A 51 6.54 13.55 -10.93
N LEU A 52 7.15 12.91 -9.93
CA LEU A 52 8.43 13.33 -9.36
C LEU A 52 9.56 12.83 -10.26
N VAL A 53 9.88 13.60 -11.29
CA VAL A 53 11.12 13.42 -12.06
C VAL A 53 12.25 14.09 -11.27
N ILE A 54 13.20 13.29 -10.79
CA ILE A 54 14.44 13.76 -10.15
C ILE A 54 15.60 13.51 -11.11
#